data_AF-A0A7J6BD89-F1
#
_entry.id   AF-A0A7J6BD89-F1
#
_cell.length_a   1.000
_cell.length_b   1.000
_cell.length_c   1.000
_cell.angle_alpha   90.00
_cell.angle_beta   90.00
_cell.angle_gamma   90.00
#
_symmetry.space_group_name_H-M   'P 1'
#
loop_
_entity.id
_entity.type
_entity.pdbx_description
1 polymer ?
#
loop_
_entity_poly.entity_id
_entity_poly.type
_entity_poly.pdbx_seq_one_letter_code
_entity_poly.pdbx_strand_id
1 'polypeptide(L)'
;MGGALILESAALLHWLEREGFWPLGMTGISMGGHMASLAVTNWPKPIPLIPCLSWTTASNVFTTGVLSRAVNWRELEKQYATHTVYEDEIIHMLEYCGTDSFRMGRDFVRDAPGSFDKLSNVSLSSELLLQQRDAVDGLERMLSSSVGGGQTHIDTLHSKRASHSAGQRRSLQRESLCFMKGVMDECTHIANFSVPVDPNLIIIVQAKEDAYVPRSGVRSLMEVWPGCEVRYLNGGHITAYLFKQAVFRQAIYDAFERFVQKYPILL
;
A
#
# COMPACT_ATOMS: atom_id res chain seq x y z
N MET A 1 -1.76 3.02 -8.55
CA MET A 1 -0.83 1.99 -9.10
C MET A 1 -1.13 0.58 -8.58
N GLY A 2 -1.49 0.38 -7.30
CA GLY A 2 -1.71 -0.97 -6.74
C GLY A 2 -2.75 -1.83 -7.46
N GLY A 3 -3.93 -1.29 -7.78
CA GLY A 3 -5.01 -2.06 -8.42
C GLY A 3 -4.65 -2.68 -9.77
N ALA A 4 -3.91 -1.95 -10.63
CA ALA A 4 -3.45 -2.49 -11.91
C ALA A 4 -2.48 -3.67 -11.71
N LEU A 5 -1.53 -3.53 -10.78
CA LEU A 5 -0.58 -4.60 -10.46
C LEU A 5 -1.28 -5.84 -9.91
N ILE A 6 -2.29 -5.68 -9.06
CA ILE A 6 -3.08 -6.79 -8.52
C ILE A 6 -3.76 -7.56 -9.67
N LEU A 7 -4.42 -6.83 -10.58
CA LEU A 7 -5.10 -7.44 -11.74
C LEU A 7 -4.12 -8.12 -12.69
N GLU A 8 -2.99 -7.48 -13.01
CA GLU A 8 -1.93 -8.05 -13.85
C GLU A 8 -1.36 -9.32 -13.22
N SER A 9 -1.11 -9.30 -11.91
CA SER A 9 -0.61 -10.47 -11.18
C SER A 9 -1.60 -11.62 -11.23
N ALA A 10 -2.89 -11.35 -11.01
CA ALA A 10 -3.94 -12.37 -11.10
C ALA A 10 -4.05 -12.96 -12.52
N ALA A 11 -4.01 -12.11 -13.54
CA ALA A 11 -4.04 -12.56 -14.94
C ALA A 11 -2.82 -13.44 -15.28
N LEU A 12 -1.62 -13.05 -14.85
CA LEU A 12 -0.40 -13.82 -15.06
C LEU A 12 -0.42 -15.15 -14.30
N LEU A 13 -0.87 -15.17 -13.04
CA LEU A 13 -0.99 -16.41 -12.27
C LEU A 13 -2.00 -17.38 -12.90
N HIS A 14 -3.15 -16.89 -13.34
CA HIS A 14 -4.14 -17.72 -14.05
C HIS A 14 -3.60 -18.24 -15.37
N TRP A 15 -2.84 -17.43 -16.12
CA TRP A 15 -2.21 -17.88 -17.36
C TRP A 15 -1.15 -18.96 -17.08
N LEU A 16 -0.25 -18.73 -16.13
CA LEU A 16 0.79 -19.69 -15.75
C LEU A 16 0.20 -21.03 -15.27
N GLU A 17 -0.86 -20.98 -14.46
CA GLU A 17 -1.55 -22.18 -14.00
C GLU A 17 -2.15 -22.96 -15.18
N ARG A 18 -2.81 -22.28 -16.13
CA ARG A 18 -3.37 -22.92 -17.32
C ARG A 18 -2.33 -23.57 -18.21
N GLU A 19 -1.12 -23.00 -18.30
CA GLU A 19 -0.01 -23.57 -19.08
C GLU A 19 0.70 -24.73 -18.34
N GLY A 20 0.25 -25.10 -17.14
CA GLY A 20 0.79 -26.23 -16.39
C GLY A 20 2.03 -25.91 -15.55
N PHE A 21 2.30 -24.62 -15.25
CA PHE A 21 3.41 -24.22 -14.38
C PHE A 21 3.10 -24.31 -12.89
N TRP A 22 1.98 -24.92 -12.51
CA TRP A 22 1.62 -25.13 -11.11
C TRP A 22 2.54 -26.18 -10.45
N PRO A 23 2.94 -26.04 -9.17
CA PRO A 23 2.62 -24.97 -8.22
C PRO A 23 3.37 -23.65 -8.48
N LEU A 24 2.68 -22.54 -8.23
CA LEU A 24 3.23 -21.18 -8.35
C LEU A 24 3.50 -20.58 -6.97
N GLY A 25 4.31 -19.52 -6.92
CA GLY A 25 4.60 -18.75 -5.71
C GLY A 25 4.92 -17.30 -6.06
N MET A 26 4.76 -16.40 -5.11
CA MET A 26 5.05 -14.97 -5.28
C MET A 26 6.14 -14.50 -4.32
N THR A 27 7.02 -13.64 -4.81
CA THR A 27 8.03 -12.97 -3.98
C THR A 27 8.28 -11.58 -4.55
N GLY A 28 8.83 -10.71 -3.73
CA GLY A 28 9.26 -9.39 -4.12
C GLY A 28 10.11 -8.77 -3.03
N ILE A 29 10.90 -7.76 -3.39
CA ILE A 29 11.78 -7.06 -2.46
C ILE A 29 11.29 -5.63 -2.29
N SER A 30 11.31 -5.12 -1.05
CA SER A 30 10.94 -3.74 -0.73
C SER A 30 9.51 -3.43 -1.18
N MET A 31 9.29 -2.34 -1.92
CA MET A 31 8.00 -2.03 -2.54
C MET A 31 7.43 -3.23 -3.32
N GLY A 32 8.26 -4.01 -4.02
CA GLY A 32 7.83 -5.22 -4.73
C GLY A 32 7.30 -6.32 -3.81
N GLY A 33 7.86 -6.48 -2.61
CA GLY A 33 7.38 -7.45 -1.62
C GLY A 33 6.02 -7.05 -1.04
N HIS A 34 5.81 -5.74 -0.85
CA HIS A 34 4.51 -5.20 -0.45
C HIS A 34 3.47 -5.37 -1.56
N MET A 35 3.85 -5.12 -2.82
CA MET A 35 2.96 -5.34 -3.97
C MET A 35 2.60 -6.82 -4.16
N ALA A 36 3.56 -7.74 -4.00
CA ALA A 36 3.29 -9.18 -4.02
C ALA A 36 2.31 -9.60 -2.90
N SER A 37 2.41 -8.94 -1.74
CA SER A 37 1.48 -9.14 -0.63
C SER A 37 0.05 -8.77 -1.03
N LEU A 38 -0.17 -7.60 -1.64
CA LEU A 38 -1.48 -7.16 -2.13
C LEU A 38 -2.03 -8.02 -3.29
N ALA A 39 -1.15 -8.57 -4.13
CA ALA A 39 -1.59 -9.48 -5.19
C ALA A 39 -2.14 -10.78 -4.61
N VAL A 40 -1.44 -11.38 -3.64
CA VAL A 40 -1.83 -12.65 -3.02
C VAL A 40 -3.11 -12.54 -2.19
N THR A 41 -3.43 -11.39 -1.60
CA THR A 41 -4.72 -11.18 -0.91
C THR A 41 -5.93 -11.33 -1.84
N ASN A 42 -5.71 -11.25 -3.15
CA ASN A 42 -6.75 -11.38 -4.18
C ASN A 42 -6.67 -12.72 -4.95
N TRP A 43 -5.77 -13.62 -4.57
CA TRP A 43 -5.62 -14.93 -5.22
C TRP A 43 -6.48 -16.00 -4.52
N PRO A 44 -7.30 -16.78 -5.25
CA PRO A 44 -8.30 -17.66 -4.63
C PRO A 44 -7.78 -19.04 -4.18
N LYS A 45 -6.47 -19.32 -4.30
CA LYS A 45 -5.86 -20.61 -3.94
C LYS A 45 -4.71 -20.44 -2.93
N PRO A 46 -4.37 -21.48 -2.15
CA PRO A 46 -3.15 -21.46 -1.34
C PRO A 46 -1.93 -21.22 -2.24
N ILE A 47 -1.08 -20.26 -1.89
CA ILE A 47 0.11 -19.90 -2.66
C ILE A 47 1.25 -19.50 -1.72
N PRO A 48 2.48 -20.05 -1.88
CA PRO A 48 3.67 -19.54 -1.23
C PRO A 48 3.88 -18.04 -1.50
N LEU A 49 4.08 -17.26 -0.43
CA LEU A 49 4.38 -15.83 -0.52
C LEU A 49 5.62 -15.50 0.33
N ILE A 50 6.62 -14.88 -0.30
CA ILE A 50 7.89 -14.55 0.34
C ILE A 50 8.20 -13.06 0.14
N PRO A 51 7.56 -12.15 0.90
CA PRO A 51 7.80 -10.74 0.80
C PRO A 51 9.08 -10.40 1.59
N CYS A 52 10.08 -9.85 0.90
CA CYS A 52 11.39 -9.56 1.45
C CYS A 52 11.54 -8.05 1.68
N LEU A 53 12.05 -7.66 2.84
CA LEU A 53 12.33 -6.26 3.21
C LEU A 53 11.10 -5.36 3.05
N SER A 54 9.91 -5.89 3.29
CA SER A 54 8.64 -5.19 3.12
C SER A 54 7.69 -5.48 4.26
N TRP A 55 6.84 -4.51 4.62
CA TRP A 55 5.96 -4.62 5.79
C TRP A 55 4.51 -4.31 5.43
N THR A 56 3.69 -4.10 6.46
CA THR A 56 2.24 -3.97 6.33
C THR A 56 1.77 -2.70 5.63
N THR A 57 2.56 -1.62 5.62
CA THR A 57 2.14 -0.29 5.12
C THR A 57 3.31 0.53 4.60
N ALA A 58 3.04 1.43 3.66
CA ALA A 58 3.97 2.46 3.20
C ALA A 58 4.01 3.70 4.11
N SER A 59 3.06 3.83 5.05
CA SER A 59 2.93 4.99 5.95
C SER A 59 4.24 5.32 6.66
N ASN A 60 4.90 4.33 7.26
CA ASN A 60 6.18 4.55 7.93
C ASN A 60 7.34 4.86 6.98
N VAL A 61 7.30 4.40 5.73
CA VAL A 61 8.32 4.71 4.73
C VAL A 61 8.39 6.22 4.48
N PHE A 62 7.22 6.86 4.34
CA PHE A 62 7.11 8.28 4.04
C PHE A 62 7.03 9.19 5.27
N THR A 63 6.69 8.66 6.45
CA THR A 63 6.51 9.51 7.66
C THR A 63 7.67 9.41 8.65
N THR A 64 8.39 8.30 8.69
CA THR A 64 9.49 8.09 9.66
C THR A 64 10.75 7.47 9.07
N GLY A 65 10.66 6.84 7.89
CA GLY A 65 11.78 6.22 7.18
C GLY A 65 12.68 7.24 6.50
N VAL A 66 13.75 6.77 5.85
CA VAL A 66 14.70 7.64 5.15
C VAL A 66 14.06 8.50 4.06
N LEU A 67 12.95 8.03 3.46
CA LEU A 67 12.21 8.77 2.45
C LEU A 67 11.35 9.90 3.03
N SER A 68 11.11 9.93 4.34
CA SER A 68 10.39 11.03 4.98
C SER A 68 11.07 12.38 4.76
N ARG A 69 12.40 12.40 4.64
CA ARG A 69 13.15 13.64 4.39
C ARG A 69 13.03 14.15 2.95
N ALA A 70 12.52 13.33 2.02
CA ALA A 70 12.26 13.74 0.65
C ALA A 70 10.86 14.36 0.47
N VAL A 71 9.96 14.20 1.44
CA VAL A 71 8.61 14.79 1.42
C VAL A 71 8.71 16.30 1.70
N ASN A 72 8.07 17.12 0.88
CA ASN A 72 7.99 18.57 1.10
C ASN A 72 6.96 18.91 2.18
N TRP A 73 7.33 18.64 3.43
CA TRP A 73 6.46 18.87 4.60
C TRP A 73 5.98 20.30 4.73
N ARG A 74 6.81 21.27 4.33
CA ARG A 74 6.43 22.69 4.39
C ARG A 74 5.24 23.00 3.49
N GLU A 75 5.24 22.45 2.27
CA GLU A 75 4.12 22.65 1.35
C GLU A 75 2.90 21.84 1.79
N LEU A 76 3.09 20.61 2.27
CA LEU A 76 2.02 19.77 2.79
C LEU A 76 1.32 20.43 4.01
N GLU A 77 2.09 20.97 4.97
CA GLU A 77 1.58 21.72 6.12
C GLU A 77 0.80 22.97 5.67
N LYS A 78 1.32 23.69 4.67
CA LYS A 78 0.65 24.88 4.11
C LYS A 78 -0.67 24.51 3.45
N GLN A 79 -0.68 23.46 2.64
CA GLN A 79 -1.89 22.99 1.93
C GLN A 79 -2.94 22.49 2.92
N TYR A 80 -2.53 21.69 3.90
CA TYR A 80 -3.37 21.21 5.00
C TYR A 80 -4.01 22.37 5.77
N ALA A 81 -3.23 23.40 6.13
CA ALA A 81 -3.77 24.56 6.85
C ALA A 81 -4.68 25.48 6.01
N THR A 82 -4.59 25.42 4.68
CA THR A 82 -5.27 26.36 3.77
C THR A 82 -6.58 25.79 3.22
N HIS A 83 -6.67 24.47 3.05
CA HIS A 83 -7.84 23.83 2.43
C HIS A 83 -8.57 22.97 3.45
N THR A 84 -9.77 23.40 3.84
CA THR A 84 -10.64 22.66 4.79
C THR A 84 -11.10 21.30 4.23
N VAL A 85 -11.06 21.13 2.91
CA VAL A 85 -11.35 19.86 2.22
C VAL A 85 -10.51 18.72 2.77
N TYR A 86 -9.24 18.97 3.13
CA TYR A 86 -8.39 17.93 3.73
C TYR A 86 -8.87 17.51 5.12
N GLU A 87 -9.40 18.43 5.93
CA GLU A 87 -9.94 18.12 7.26
C GLU A 87 -11.23 17.30 7.15
N ASP A 88 -12.12 17.66 6.22
CA ASP A 88 -13.41 16.98 6.00
C ASP A 88 -13.23 15.58 5.37
N GLU A 89 -12.33 15.43 4.38
CA GLU A 89 -12.03 14.13 3.75
C GLU A 89 -11.36 13.14 4.71
N ILE A 90 -10.58 13.62 5.68
CA ILE A 90 -9.94 12.78 6.71
C ILE A 90 -10.96 12.09 7.60
N ILE A 91 -12.02 12.79 8.02
CA ILE A 91 -13.06 12.20 8.87
C ILE A 91 -13.68 11.01 8.13
N HIS A 92 -13.98 11.18 6.85
CA HIS A 92 -14.54 10.11 6.03
C HIS A 92 -13.57 8.98 5.72
N MET A 93 -12.28 9.24 5.48
CA MET A 93 -11.27 8.19 5.30
C MET A 93 -10.99 7.41 6.59
N LEU A 94 -10.94 8.08 7.74
CA LEU A 94 -10.77 7.43 9.04
C LEU A 94 -12.01 6.62 9.45
N GLU A 95 -13.21 7.06 9.07
CA GLU A 95 -14.44 6.26 9.17
C GLU A 95 -14.41 5.04 8.23
N TYR A 96 -13.89 5.22 6.99
CA TYR A 96 -13.76 4.16 5.99
C TYR A 96 -12.80 3.04 6.40
N CYS A 97 -11.66 3.37 7.03
CA CYS A 97 -10.71 2.42 7.64
C CYS A 97 -11.36 1.43 8.64
N GLY A 98 -12.60 1.68 9.08
CA GLY A 98 -13.39 0.77 9.92
C GLY A 98 -14.30 -0.21 9.17
N THR A 99 -14.35 -0.16 7.84
CA THR A 99 -15.30 -0.92 7.00
C THR A 99 -14.57 -1.93 6.10
N ASP A 100 -15.03 -3.18 6.12
CA ASP A 100 -14.42 -4.32 5.41
C ASP A 100 -14.48 -4.17 3.88
N SER A 101 -13.34 -3.83 3.26
CA SER A 101 -13.19 -3.63 1.81
C SER A 101 -13.56 -4.87 0.99
N PHE A 102 -13.48 -6.08 1.58
CA PHE A 102 -13.93 -7.33 0.96
C PHE A 102 -15.45 -7.36 0.76
N ARG A 103 -16.21 -6.78 1.69
CA ARG A 103 -17.67 -6.71 1.62
C ARG A 103 -18.12 -5.81 0.47
N MET A 104 -17.43 -4.70 0.24
CA MET A 104 -17.71 -3.77 -0.85
C MET A 104 -17.38 -4.34 -2.24
N GLY A 105 -16.23 -5.02 -2.41
CA GLY A 105 -15.91 -5.69 -3.67
C GLY A 105 -16.91 -6.79 -4.03
N ARG A 106 -17.42 -7.49 -3.02
CA ARG A 106 -18.45 -8.52 -3.19
C ARG A 106 -19.84 -7.93 -3.45
N ASP A 107 -20.17 -6.78 -2.85
CA ASP A 107 -21.41 -6.05 -3.11
C ASP A 107 -21.43 -5.47 -4.53
N PHE A 108 -20.30 -4.95 -5.02
CA PHE A 108 -20.13 -4.54 -6.42
C PHE A 108 -20.39 -5.69 -7.41
N VAL A 109 -19.87 -6.89 -7.14
CA VAL A 109 -20.12 -8.08 -7.98
C VAL A 109 -21.54 -8.61 -7.82
N ARG A 110 -22.09 -8.59 -6.60
CA ARG A 110 -23.45 -9.08 -6.30
C ARG A 110 -24.54 -8.18 -6.87
N ASP A 111 -24.29 -6.88 -6.94
CA ASP A 111 -25.24 -5.89 -7.45
C ASP A 111 -25.05 -5.63 -8.96
N ALA A 112 -24.16 -6.40 -9.63
CA ALA A 112 -23.92 -6.42 -11.07
C ALA A 112 -24.69 -7.47 -11.93
N PRO A 113 -25.80 -8.13 -11.51
CA PRO A 113 -26.46 -9.08 -12.39
C PRO A 113 -27.31 -8.30 -13.40
N GLY A 114 -26.75 -8.13 -14.59
CA GLY A 114 -27.41 -7.50 -15.74
C GLY A 114 -26.47 -6.84 -16.75
N SER A 115 -25.20 -6.62 -16.40
CA SER A 115 -24.26 -5.90 -17.29
C SER A 115 -23.40 -6.81 -18.18
N PHE A 116 -23.29 -8.11 -17.85
CA PHE A 116 -22.38 -9.01 -18.57
C PHE A 116 -22.93 -9.56 -19.90
N ASP A 117 -24.26 -9.64 -20.08
CA ASP A 117 -24.86 -10.10 -21.35
C ASP A 117 -24.68 -9.12 -22.52
N LYS A 118 -24.26 -7.87 -22.23
CA LYS A 118 -23.96 -6.85 -23.25
C LYS A 118 -22.47 -6.78 -23.63
N LEU A 119 -21.59 -7.52 -22.97
CA LEU A 119 -20.14 -7.48 -23.23
C LEU A 119 -19.70 -8.25 -24.48
N SER A 120 -20.61 -8.97 -25.16
CA SER A 120 -20.29 -9.64 -26.43
C SER A 120 -20.20 -8.68 -27.63
N ASN A 121 -20.61 -7.41 -27.48
CA ASN A 121 -20.67 -6.44 -28.58
C ASN A 121 -20.17 -5.01 -28.25
N VAL A 122 -19.46 -4.81 -27.13
CA VAL A 122 -18.95 -3.48 -26.75
C VAL A 122 -17.42 -3.47 -26.79
N SER A 123 -16.88 -2.82 -27.82
CA SER A 123 -15.51 -2.32 -27.85
C SER A 123 -15.26 -1.49 -26.59
N LEU A 124 -14.30 -1.91 -25.76
CA LEU A 124 -13.76 -1.22 -24.57
C LEU A 124 -13.88 0.32 -24.65
N SER A 125 -14.99 0.86 -24.15
CA SER A 125 -15.27 2.29 -24.14
C SER A 125 -15.34 2.82 -22.70
N SER A 126 -14.27 3.51 -22.32
CA SER A 126 -14.14 4.70 -21.46
C SER A 126 -14.75 4.79 -20.05
N GLU A 127 -15.71 3.97 -19.61
CA GLU A 127 -16.39 4.22 -18.32
C GLU A 127 -15.68 3.65 -17.09
N LEU A 128 -15.01 2.49 -17.18
CA LEU A 128 -14.16 1.99 -16.07
C LEU A 128 -12.90 2.84 -15.85
N LEU A 129 -12.47 3.54 -16.92
CA LEU A 129 -11.38 4.51 -16.85
C LEU A 129 -11.83 5.82 -16.20
N LEU A 130 -13.13 6.13 -16.12
CA LEU A 130 -13.62 7.39 -15.54
C LEU A 130 -13.56 7.41 -14.01
N GLN A 131 -13.86 6.29 -13.32
CA GLN A 131 -13.73 6.25 -11.85
C GLN A 131 -12.28 6.22 -11.37
N GLN A 132 -11.38 5.61 -12.14
CA GLN A 132 -9.94 5.66 -11.87
C GLN A 132 -9.35 7.02 -12.27
N ARG A 133 -9.94 7.69 -13.27
CA ARG A 133 -9.66 9.09 -13.59
C ARG A 133 -10.15 10.03 -12.50
N ASP A 134 -11.28 9.87 -11.84
CA ASP A 134 -11.69 10.84 -10.80
C ASP A 134 -10.70 10.90 -9.62
N ALA A 135 -10.14 9.75 -9.21
CA ALA A 135 -9.11 9.70 -8.17
C ALA A 135 -7.72 10.16 -8.65
N VAL A 136 -7.38 9.92 -9.92
CA VAL A 136 -6.08 10.31 -10.51
C VAL A 136 -6.11 11.75 -11.02
N ASP A 137 -7.15 12.20 -11.70
CA ASP A 137 -7.46 13.59 -12.08
C ASP A 137 -7.65 14.48 -10.84
N GLY A 138 -8.17 13.94 -9.73
CA GLY A 138 -8.18 14.62 -8.43
C GLY A 138 -6.76 14.94 -7.94
N LEU A 139 -5.86 13.97 -8.06
CA LEU A 139 -4.43 14.12 -7.74
C LEU A 139 -3.68 14.97 -8.78
N GLU A 140 -4.02 14.87 -10.07
CA GLU A 140 -3.38 15.58 -11.19
C GLU A 140 -3.79 17.05 -11.26
N ARG A 141 -5.05 17.39 -10.96
CA ARG A 141 -5.52 18.78 -10.75
C ARG A 141 -4.85 19.42 -9.54
N MET A 142 -4.58 18.65 -8.49
CA MET A 142 -3.81 19.09 -7.32
C MET A 142 -2.36 19.45 -7.68
N LEU A 143 -1.72 18.67 -8.56
CA LEU A 143 -0.34 18.92 -9.00
C LEU A 143 -0.23 20.00 -10.07
N SER A 144 -1.22 20.16 -10.95
CA SER A 144 -1.17 21.09 -12.09
C SER A 144 -1.44 22.55 -11.72
N SER A 145 -2.07 22.83 -10.59
CA SER A 145 -2.25 24.20 -10.06
C SER A 145 -0.96 24.83 -9.51
N SER A 146 0.15 24.07 -9.48
CA SER A 146 1.45 24.51 -8.97
C SER A 146 2.34 25.24 -9.99
N VAL A 147 1.89 25.42 -11.25
CA VAL A 147 2.70 26.05 -12.31
C VAL A 147 1.88 27.10 -13.08
N GLY A 148 1.75 28.30 -12.53
CA GLY A 148 1.16 29.42 -13.28
C GLY A 148 1.07 30.74 -12.53
N GLY A 149 1.96 31.67 -12.85
CA GLY A 149 1.70 33.12 -12.75
C GLY A 149 2.11 33.81 -11.46
N GLY A 150 3.31 34.39 -11.44
CA GLY A 150 3.64 35.44 -10.49
C GLY A 150 2.93 36.76 -10.84
N GLN A 151 2.39 37.43 -9.82
CA GLN A 151 2.30 38.88 -9.78
C GLN A 151 2.25 39.38 -8.32
N THR A 152 3.00 40.46 -8.12
CA THR A 152 3.31 41.15 -6.87
C THR A 152 2.13 41.96 -6.32
N HIS A 153 1.84 41.84 -5.03
CA HIS A 153 1.39 43.00 -4.24
C HIS A 153 1.83 42.82 -2.78
N ILE A 154 2.84 43.61 -2.39
CA ILE A 154 3.20 43.83 -0.99
C ILE A 154 2.27 44.92 -0.49
N ASP A 155 1.44 44.63 0.52
CA ASP A 155 0.92 45.66 1.41
C ASP A 155 0.76 45.12 2.84
N THR A 156 1.76 45.48 3.65
CA THR A 156 1.66 46.04 5.00
C THR A 156 0.47 45.64 5.87
N LEU A 157 0.68 44.63 6.74
CA LEU A 157 0.09 44.63 8.08
C LEU A 157 1.14 44.20 9.11
N HIS A 158 1.74 45.22 9.74
CA HIS A 158 2.64 45.11 10.87
C HIS A 158 1.90 44.68 12.15
N SER A 159 2.63 43.90 12.96
CA SER A 159 2.61 43.91 14.42
C SER A 159 1.42 43.25 15.13
N LYS A 160 1.55 41.92 15.36
CA LYS A 160 1.19 41.19 16.60
C LYS A 160 1.22 39.67 16.34
N ARG A 161 2.40 39.02 16.35
CA ARG A 161 2.45 37.54 16.24
C ARG A 161 3.70 36.87 16.83
N ALA A 162 4.32 37.48 17.85
CA ALA A 162 5.58 36.96 18.40
C ALA A 162 5.44 35.92 19.53
N SER A 163 4.23 35.59 20.01
CA SER A 163 4.06 34.63 21.13
C SER A 163 3.08 33.47 20.88
N HIS A 164 2.48 33.35 19.69
CA HIS A 164 1.55 32.26 19.32
C HIS A 164 2.14 31.22 18.35
N SER A 165 3.40 31.35 17.92
CA SER A 165 3.88 30.64 16.72
C SER A 165 4.45 29.24 16.96
N ALA A 166 5.13 28.97 18.08
CA ALA A 166 5.86 27.71 18.28
C ALA A 166 4.98 26.52 18.72
N GLY A 167 3.88 26.79 19.44
CA GLY A 167 2.91 25.77 19.85
C GLY A 167 1.99 25.37 18.69
N GLN A 168 1.43 26.36 17.99
CA GLN A 168 0.56 26.16 16.85
C GLN A 168 1.28 25.46 15.68
N ARG A 169 2.55 25.83 15.41
CA ARG A 169 3.37 25.16 14.39
C ARG A 169 3.66 23.69 14.74
N ARG A 170 3.89 23.37 16.01
CA ARG A 170 4.08 21.98 16.46
C ARG A 170 2.79 21.15 16.36
N SER A 171 1.63 21.77 16.59
CA SER A 171 0.32 21.14 16.36
C SER A 171 0.12 20.81 14.89
N LEU A 172 0.30 21.80 14.02
CA LEU A 172 0.13 21.63 12.58
C LEU A 172 1.06 20.56 12.00
N GLN A 173 2.33 20.56 12.40
CA GLN A 173 3.29 19.51 12.02
C GLN A 173 2.82 18.11 12.39
N ARG A 174 2.27 17.95 13.60
CA ARG A 174 1.75 16.68 14.08
C ARG A 174 0.49 16.27 13.31
N GLU A 175 -0.42 17.20 13.07
CA GLU A 175 -1.66 16.98 12.32
C GLU A 175 -1.37 16.58 10.88
N SER A 176 -0.51 17.32 10.18
CA SER A 176 -0.07 17.01 8.81
C SER A 176 0.66 15.67 8.71
N LEU A 177 1.44 15.30 9.73
CA LEU A 177 2.07 13.98 9.80
C LEU A 177 1.02 12.87 9.98
N CYS A 178 0.05 13.06 10.88
CA CYS A 178 -1.06 12.12 11.09
C CYS A 178 -1.92 11.98 9.82
N PHE A 179 -2.18 13.09 9.11
CA PHE A 179 -2.85 13.09 7.83
C PHE A 179 -2.14 12.21 6.81
N MET A 180 -0.84 12.45 6.61
CA MET A 180 -0.04 11.65 5.69
C MET A 180 -0.02 10.16 6.06
N LYS A 181 0.00 9.85 7.37
CA LYS A 181 -0.13 8.46 7.84
C LYS A 181 -1.48 7.86 7.47
N GLY A 182 -2.58 8.58 7.74
CA GLY A 182 -3.93 8.15 7.40
C GLY A 182 -4.09 7.87 5.92
N VAL A 183 -3.70 8.81 5.05
CA VAL A 183 -3.77 8.65 3.59
C VAL A 183 -2.96 7.43 3.12
N MET A 184 -1.75 7.24 3.67
CA MET A 184 -0.92 6.10 3.30
C MET A 184 -1.46 4.78 3.82
N ASP A 185 -1.93 4.72 5.07
CA ASP A 185 -2.49 3.50 5.66
C ASP A 185 -3.79 3.10 4.96
N GLU A 186 -4.64 4.05 4.63
CA GLU A 186 -5.89 3.82 3.90
C GLU A 186 -5.64 3.06 2.59
N CYS A 187 -4.68 3.53 1.78
CA CYS A 187 -4.42 2.94 0.47
C CYS A 187 -3.40 1.79 0.46
N THR A 188 -2.62 1.60 1.53
CA THR A 188 -1.49 0.65 1.50
C THR A 188 -1.47 -0.32 2.66
N HIS A 189 -2.22 -0.12 3.74
CA HIS A 189 -2.17 -1.04 4.86
C HIS A 189 -2.80 -2.38 4.46
N ILE A 190 -2.02 -3.46 4.44
CA ILE A 190 -2.48 -4.78 3.98
C ILE A 190 -3.65 -5.35 4.78
N ALA A 191 -3.91 -4.83 5.99
CA ALA A 191 -5.07 -5.21 6.80
C ALA A 191 -6.41 -4.71 6.24
N ASN A 192 -6.38 -3.78 5.29
CA ASN A 192 -7.55 -3.33 4.54
C ASN A 192 -7.91 -4.32 3.42
N PHE A 193 -7.16 -5.42 3.28
CA PHE A 193 -7.35 -6.44 2.26
C PHE A 193 -7.62 -7.79 2.91
N SER A 194 -8.22 -8.71 2.14
CA SER A 194 -8.54 -10.04 2.61
C SER A 194 -7.28 -10.81 3.05
N VAL A 195 -7.43 -11.65 4.07
CA VAL A 195 -6.36 -12.55 4.48
C VAL A 195 -6.13 -13.58 3.36
N PRO A 196 -4.88 -13.85 2.96
CA PRO A 196 -4.56 -14.92 2.01
C PRO A 196 -5.14 -16.27 2.43
N VAL A 197 -5.45 -17.13 1.47
CA VAL A 197 -6.13 -18.42 1.70
C VAL A 197 -5.42 -19.28 2.75
N ASP A 198 -4.08 -19.29 2.76
CA ASP A 198 -3.31 -19.98 3.79
C ASP A 198 -2.08 -19.17 4.22
N PRO A 199 -2.17 -18.40 5.31
CA PRO A 199 -1.05 -17.63 5.84
C PRO A 199 0.16 -18.47 6.27
N ASN A 200 0.01 -19.77 6.51
CA ASN A 200 1.12 -20.64 6.92
C ASN A 200 2.17 -20.85 5.82
N LEU A 201 1.80 -20.57 4.57
CA LEU A 201 2.69 -20.57 3.40
C LEU A 201 3.47 -19.27 3.24
N ILE A 202 3.27 -18.29 4.12
CA ILE A 202 3.87 -16.96 4.03
C ILE A 202 5.09 -16.89 4.94
N ILE A 203 6.25 -16.58 4.34
CA ILE A 203 7.51 -16.38 5.06
C ILE A 203 8.05 -14.99 4.72
N ILE A 204 7.93 -14.07 5.67
CA ILE A 204 8.37 -12.69 5.51
C ILE A 204 9.83 -12.58 5.97
N VAL A 205 10.70 -12.03 5.13
CA VAL A 205 12.10 -11.79 5.51
C VAL A 205 12.33 -10.32 5.79
N GLN A 206 12.84 -9.99 6.97
CA GLN A 206 12.96 -8.61 7.42
C GLN A 206 14.30 -8.25 8.04
N ALA A 207 14.78 -7.05 7.68
CA ALA A 207 15.95 -6.44 8.29
C ALA A 207 15.62 -5.88 9.69
N LYS A 208 16.48 -6.13 10.67
CA LYS A 208 16.33 -5.60 12.02
C LYS A 208 16.55 -4.09 12.06
N GLU A 209 17.58 -3.60 11.39
CA GLU A 209 17.97 -2.19 11.35
C GLU A 209 17.46 -1.50 10.08
N ASP A 210 16.25 -1.85 9.61
CA ASP A 210 15.66 -1.28 8.41
C ASP A 210 15.22 0.18 8.60
N ALA A 211 15.93 1.10 7.95
CA ALA A 211 15.61 2.52 7.94
C ALA A 211 14.70 2.94 6.75
N TYR A 212 14.53 2.09 5.73
CA TYR A 212 13.62 2.33 4.62
C TYR A 212 12.18 1.97 4.99
N VAL A 213 11.99 0.83 5.65
CA VAL A 213 10.70 0.34 6.11
C VAL A 213 10.71 0.20 7.63
N PRO A 214 10.67 1.33 8.40
CA PRO A 214 10.64 1.27 9.85
C PRO A 214 9.39 0.56 10.35
N ARG A 215 9.55 -0.26 11.39
CA ARG A 215 8.47 -1.09 11.95
C ARG A 215 7.95 -0.59 13.30
N SER A 216 8.55 0.45 13.87
CA SER A 216 8.10 1.01 15.15
C SER A 216 6.69 1.61 15.00
N GLY A 217 5.78 1.22 15.91
CA GLY A 217 4.41 1.74 15.94
C GLY A 217 3.51 1.23 14.82
N VAL A 218 3.90 0.19 14.09
CA VAL A 218 3.08 -0.44 13.04
C VAL A 218 2.69 -1.84 13.48
N ARG A 219 1.48 -2.25 13.10
CA ARG A 219 0.93 -3.56 13.42
C ARG A 219 1.84 -4.70 12.96
N SER A 220 1.89 -5.76 13.76
CA SER A 220 2.64 -6.97 13.39
C SER A 220 1.96 -7.71 12.24
N LEU A 221 2.74 -8.19 11.28
CA LEU A 221 2.24 -9.06 10.21
C LEU A 221 1.56 -10.32 10.75
N MET A 222 2.02 -10.86 11.88
CA MET A 222 1.40 -12.03 12.51
C MET A 222 0.01 -11.73 13.09
N GLU A 223 -0.30 -10.47 13.42
CA GLU A 223 -1.65 -10.07 13.82
C GLU A 223 -2.57 -9.92 12.60
N VAL A 224 -2.04 -9.42 11.48
CA VAL A 224 -2.81 -9.25 10.24
C VAL A 224 -3.06 -10.59 9.57
N TRP A 225 -2.02 -11.43 9.50
CA TRP A 225 -2.04 -12.76 8.88
C TRP A 225 -1.59 -13.82 9.90
N PRO A 226 -2.51 -14.32 10.74
CA PRO A 226 -2.19 -15.33 11.75
C PRO A 226 -1.63 -16.61 11.11
N GLY A 227 -0.47 -17.05 11.58
CA GLY A 227 0.22 -18.25 11.09
C GLY A 227 1.38 -17.99 10.12
N CYS A 228 1.54 -16.76 9.63
CA CYS A 228 2.74 -16.40 8.86
C CYS A 228 4.02 -16.43 9.71
N GLU A 229 5.16 -16.66 9.07
CA GLU A 229 6.47 -16.61 9.72
C GLU A 229 7.18 -15.29 9.39
N VAL A 230 7.84 -14.67 10.38
CA VAL A 230 8.74 -13.54 10.15
C VAL A 230 10.18 -13.92 10.50
N ARG A 231 11.07 -13.90 9.51
CA ARG A 231 12.52 -14.15 9.64
C ARG A 231 13.26 -12.84 9.75
N TYR A 232 13.90 -12.61 10.89
CA TYR A 232 14.73 -11.43 11.09
C TYR A 232 16.20 -11.70 10.75
N LEU A 233 16.78 -10.80 9.95
CA LEU A 233 18.21 -10.77 9.67
C LEU A 233 18.87 -9.52 10.25
N ASN A 234 20.15 -9.64 10.58
CA ASN A 234 20.96 -8.50 10.99
C ASN A 234 21.42 -7.72 9.74
N GLY A 235 21.33 -6.40 9.81
CA GLY A 235 21.62 -5.44 8.75
C GLY A 235 20.46 -4.49 8.50
N GLY A 236 20.74 -3.39 7.79
CA GLY A 236 19.73 -2.51 7.22
C GLY A 236 19.28 -2.94 5.83
N HIS A 237 18.27 -2.28 5.29
CA HIS A 237 17.59 -2.61 4.02
C HIS A 237 18.56 -2.94 2.86
N ILE A 238 19.46 -2.01 2.54
CA ILE A 238 20.38 -2.15 1.41
C ILE A 238 21.44 -3.23 1.69
N THR A 239 21.98 -3.28 2.90
CA THR A 239 22.96 -4.32 3.26
C THR A 239 22.34 -5.72 3.23
N ALA A 240 21.08 -5.85 3.61
CA ALA A 240 20.34 -7.10 3.53
C ALA A 240 20.14 -7.52 2.07
N TYR A 241 19.71 -6.58 1.22
CA TYR A 241 19.54 -6.81 -0.22
C TYR A 241 20.82 -7.28 -0.90
N LEU A 242 21.95 -6.62 -0.63
CA LEU A 242 23.24 -6.93 -1.27
C LEU A 242 23.88 -8.22 -0.75
N PHE A 243 23.80 -8.47 0.57
CA PHE A 243 24.66 -9.48 1.21
C PHE A 243 23.91 -10.65 1.86
N LYS A 244 22.57 -10.64 1.90
CA LYS A 244 21.77 -11.67 2.58
C LYS A 244 20.84 -12.46 1.64
N GLN A 245 21.10 -12.43 0.33
CA GLN A 245 20.28 -13.09 -0.68
C GLN A 245 20.10 -14.61 -0.47
N ALA A 246 21.07 -15.28 0.16
CA ALA A 246 20.93 -16.69 0.52
C ALA A 246 19.73 -16.94 1.45
N VAL A 247 19.45 -16.03 2.37
CA VAL A 247 18.29 -16.11 3.27
C VAL A 247 16.98 -15.96 2.51
N PHE A 248 16.93 -15.07 1.49
CA PHE A 248 15.74 -14.90 0.65
C PHE A 248 15.44 -16.17 -0.15
N ARG A 249 16.47 -16.76 -0.78
CA ARG A 249 16.32 -18.03 -1.51
C ARG A 249 15.89 -19.16 -0.58
N GLN A 250 16.46 -19.25 0.62
CA GLN A 250 16.06 -20.26 1.59
C GLN A 250 14.59 -20.11 1.99
N ALA A 251 14.11 -18.89 2.22
CA ALA A 251 12.70 -18.64 2.52
C ALA A 251 11.77 -19.08 1.37
N ILE A 252 12.20 -18.92 0.11
CA ILE A 252 11.47 -19.42 -1.05
C ILE A 252 11.39 -20.95 -1.01
N TYR A 253 12.53 -21.64 -0.86
CA TYR A 253 12.54 -23.11 -0.78
C TYR A 253 11.65 -23.63 0.35
N ASP A 254 11.75 -23.05 1.54
CA ASP A 254 10.99 -23.49 2.71
C ASP A 254 9.47 -23.26 2.54
N ALA A 255 9.07 -22.16 1.88
CA ALA A 255 7.66 -21.88 1.62
C ALA A 255 7.05 -22.88 0.61
N PHE A 256 7.81 -23.24 -0.42
CA PHE A 256 7.40 -24.30 -1.36
C PHE A 256 7.40 -25.69 -0.72
N GLU A 257 8.36 -25.99 0.14
CA GLU A 257 8.38 -27.25 0.88
C GLU A 257 7.13 -27.38 1.77
N ARG A 258 6.73 -26.31 2.48
CA ARG A 258 5.46 -26.27 3.22
C ARG A 258 4.26 -26.53 2.32
N PHE A 259 4.25 -25.92 1.14
CA PHE A 259 3.16 -26.13 0.19
C PHE A 259 3.06 -27.59 -0.23
N VAL A 260 4.17 -28.20 -0.65
CA VAL A 260 4.22 -29.61 -1.08
C VAL A 260 3.79 -30.56 0.05
N GLN A 261 4.26 -30.31 1.28
CA GLN A 261 3.91 -31.13 2.44
C GLN A 261 2.43 -31.01 2.82
N LYS A 262 1.85 -29.81 2.75
CA LYS A 262 0.47 -29.54 3.18
C LYS A 262 -0.57 -29.83 2.10
N TYR A 263 -0.20 -29.66 0.83
CA TYR A 263 -1.09 -29.79 -0.33
C TYR A 263 -0.61 -30.81 -1.36
N PRO A 264 -0.34 -32.08 -0.98
CA PRO A 264 0.19 -33.09 -1.90
C PRO A 264 -0.78 -33.48 -3.02
N ILE A 265 -2.09 -33.22 -2.85
CA ILE A 265 -3.15 -33.52 -3.84
C ILE A 265 -3.30 -32.40 -4.89
N LEU A 266 -2.70 -31.23 -4.64
CA LEU A 266 -2.71 -30.10 -5.58
C LEU A 266 -1.47 -30.08 -6.48
N LEU A 267 -0.69 -31.16 -6.52
CA LEU A 267 0.47 -31.36 -7.39
C LEU A 267 0.11 -32.34 -8.51
#